data_AF-A0A1I8C923-F1
#
_entry.id   AF-A0A1I8C923-F1
#
_cell.length_a   1.000
_cell.length_b   1.000
_cell.length_c   1.000
_cell.angle_alpha   90.00
_cell.angle_beta   90.00
_cell.angle_gamma   90.00
#
_symmetry.space_group_name_H-M   'P 1'
#
loop_
_entity.id
_entity.type
_entity.pdbx_description
1 polymer ?
#
loop_
_entity_poly.entity_id
_entity_poly.type
_entity_poly.pdbx_seq_one_letter_code
_entity_poly.pdbx_strand_id
1 'polypeptide(L)'
;MLTRIKGFPFYCKSCNTSHFNISSIYSKTLYDSILLWAYLLNKTIPLHGDEVFKNALLYRQSWGDTYMGITGPMSFDSNCYRLPITQLDGLDSNGSTQTYFNYSFINLSNFTRTSIFLNNLDQTMFQNWGKTIA
;
A
#
# COMPACT_ATOMS: atom_id res chain seq x y z
N MET A 1 18.39 -9.51 2.74
CA MET A 1 16.96 -9.53 2.34
C MET A 1 16.78 -10.10 0.91
N LEU A 2 17.57 -9.67 -0.07
CA LEU A 2 17.49 -10.14 -1.46
C LEU A 2 18.00 -11.56 -1.72
N THR A 3 18.81 -12.15 -0.85
CA THR A 3 19.29 -13.55 -1.00
C THR A 3 18.16 -14.59 -0.99
N ARG A 4 17.01 -14.26 -0.37
CA ARG A 4 15.83 -15.13 -0.34
C ARG A 4 15.20 -15.38 -1.71
N ILE A 5 15.44 -14.53 -2.71
CA ILE A 5 14.90 -14.74 -4.06
C ILE A 5 15.43 -16.02 -4.73
N LYS A 6 16.56 -16.55 -4.23
CA LYS A 6 17.12 -17.83 -4.68
C LYS A 6 16.31 -19.04 -4.18
N GLY A 7 15.48 -18.85 -3.14
CA GLY A 7 14.59 -19.87 -2.58
C GLY A 7 13.16 -19.77 -3.09
N PHE A 8 12.27 -20.63 -2.59
CA PHE A 8 10.84 -20.60 -2.90
C PHE A 8 10.21 -19.24 -2.55
N PRO A 9 9.28 -18.70 -3.37
CA PRO A 9 8.75 -19.25 -4.62
C PRO A 9 9.52 -18.79 -5.88
N PHE A 10 10.56 -17.96 -5.75
CA PHE A 10 11.14 -17.23 -6.87
C PHE A 10 12.29 -17.98 -7.58
N TYR A 11 13.03 -18.81 -6.85
CA TYR A 11 14.10 -19.69 -7.38
C TYR A 11 15.11 -19.01 -8.33
N CYS A 12 15.37 -17.71 -8.17
CA CYS A 12 16.19 -16.96 -9.12
C CYS A 12 17.69 -17.19 -8.88
N LYS A 13 18.23 -18.27 -9.48
CA LYS A 13 19.65 -18.66 -9.32
C LYS A 13 20.63 -17.70 -10.00
N SER A 14 20.23 -17.08 -11.11
CA SER A 14 21.05 -16.17 -11.92
C SER A 14 20.84 -14.68 -11.59
N CYS A 15 19.92 -14.32 -10.69
CA CYS A 15 19.71 -12.93 -10.31
C CYS A 15 20.97 -12.36 -9.65
N ASN A 16 21.56 -11.35 -10.29
CA ASN A 16 22.65 -10.59 -9.71
C ASN A 16 22.11 -9.52 -8.76
N THR A 17 22.22 -9.76 -7.46
CA THR A 17 21.78 -8.80 -6.43
C THR A 17 22.94 -8.20 -5.65
N SER A 18 24.20 -8.41 -6.05
CA SER A 18 25.36 -7.97 -5.27
C SER A 18 25.47 -6.44 -5.15
N HIS A 19 24.85 -5.69 -6.06
CA HIS A 19 24.84 -4.22 -6.06
C HIS A 19 23.55 -3.61 -5.50
N PHE A 20 22.61 -4.43 -5.04
CA PHE A 20 21.31 -3.95 -4.56
C PHE A 20 21.11 -4.35 -3.10
N ASN A 21 20.81 -3.36 -2.25
CA ASN A 21 20.60 -3.57 -0.82
C ASN A 21 19.12 -3.49 -0.41
N ILE A 22 18.28 -2.96 -1.29
CA ILE A 22 16.85 -2.75 -1.08
C ILE A 22 16.06 -3.42 -2.20
N SER A 23 14.94 -4.03 -1.84
CA SER A 23 13.99 -4.55 -2.80
C SER A 23 13.26 -3.41 -3.52
N SER A 24 12.74 -3.68 -4.70
CA SER A 24 11.85 -2.75 -5.40
C SER A 24 10.71 -2.30 -4.48
N ILE A 25 10.30 -1.03 -4.58
CA ILE A 25 9.16 -0.49 -3.83
C ILE A 25 7.88 -1.31 -4.07
N TYR A 26 7.74 -1.90 -5.26
CA TYR A 26 6.61 -2.74 -5.65
C TYR A 26 6.64 -4.15 -5.06
N SER A 27 7.77 -4.60 -4.49
CA SER A 27 7.89 -5.98 -4.00
C SER A 27 6.91 -6.27 -2.86
N LYS A 28 6.66 -5.28 -2.00
CA LYS A 28 5.69 -5.38 -0.91
C LYS A 28 4.26 -5.44 -1.45
N THR A 29 3.95 -4.63 -2.47
CA THR A 29 2.65 -4.63 -3.14
C THR A 29 2.38 -5.97 -3.83
N LEU A 30 3.39 -6.56 -4.49
CA LEU A 30 3.26 -7.88 -5.11
C LEU A 30 3.01 -8.98 -4.07
N TYR A 31 3.72 -8.94 -2.95
CA TYR A 31 3.48 -9.86 -1.83
C TYR A 31 2.03 -9.78 -1.35
N ASP A 32 1.53 -8.57 -1.15
CA ASP A 32 0.17 -8.31 -0.72
C ASP A 32 -0.88 -8.78 -1.74
N SER A 33 -0.61 -8.68 -3.04
CA SER A 33 -1.50 -9.22 -4.08
C SER A 33 -1.63 -10.75 -3.99
N ILE A 34 -0.54 -11.47 -3.73
CA ILE A 34 -0.56 -12.93 -3.56
C ILE A 34 -1.33 -13.31 -2.29
N LEU A 35 -1.09 -12.57 -1.20
CA LEU A 35 -1.77 -12.79 0.07
C LEU A 35 -3.27 -12.51 -0.04
N LEU A 36 -3.65 -11.43 -0.72
CA LEU A 36 -5.06 -11.10 -1.02
C LEU A 36 -5.72 -12.23 -1.81
N TRP A 37 -5.05 -12.74 -2.86
CA TRP A 37 -5.58 -13.86 -3.63
C TRP A 37 -5.83 -15.09 -2.74
N ALA A 38 -4.90 -15.42 -1.84
CA ALA A 38 -5.08 -16.52 -0.88
C ALA A 38 -6.28 -16.28 0.06
N TYR A 39 -6.48 -15.06 0.55
CA TYR A 39 -7.65 -14.72 1.37
C TYR A 39 -8.97 -14.88 0.60
N LEU A 40 -9.03 -14.37 -0.63
CA LEU A 40 -10.22 -14.49 -1.49
C LEU A 40 -10.50 -15.95 -1.84
N LEU A 41 -9.44 -16.72 -2.16
CA LEU A 41 -9.54 -18.13 -2.47
C LEU A 41 -10.11 -18.92 -1.28
N ASN A 42 -9.60 -18.69 -0.07
CA ASN A 42 -10.07 -19.36 1.14
C ASN A 42 -11.55 -19.06 1.43
N LYS A 43 -12.03 -17.86 1.10
CA LYS A 43 -13.45 -17.49 1.26
C LYS A 43 -14.35 -18.07 0.17
N THR A 44 -13.84 -18.22 -1.05
CA THR A 44 -14.65 -18.60 -2.21
C THR A 44 -14.69 -20.10 -2.48
N ILE A 45 -13.64 -20.86 -2.14
CA ILE A 45 -13.62 -22.32 -2.28
C ILE A 45 -14.83 -22.98 -1.59
N PRO A 46 -15.18 -22.64 -0.33
CA PRO A 46 -16.34 -23.26 0.33
C PRO A 46 -17.68 -22.98 -0.36
N LEU A 47 -17.77 -21.94 -1.19
CA LEU A 47 -19.00 -21.52 -1.86
C LEU A 47 -19.13 -22.11 -3.27
N HIS A 48 -18.02 -22.24 -3.99
CA HIS A 48 -18.00 -22.56 -5.43
C HIS A 48 -17.13 -23.76 -5.80
N GLY A 49 -16.45 -24.38 -4.83
CA GLY A 49 -15.54 -25.51 -5.07
C GLY A 49 -14.42 -25.16 -6.06
N ASP A 50 -14.04 -26.13 -6.90
CA ASP A 50 -12.94 -25.98 -7.86
C ASP A 50 -13.25 -25.03 -9.03
N GLU A 51 -14.49 -24.56 -9.17
CA GLU A 51 -14.87 -23.61 -10.24
C GLU A 51 -14.13 -22.28 -10.09
N VAL A 52 -13.71 -21.91 -8.89
CA VAL A 52 -12.93 -20.69 -8.61
C VAL A 52 -11.62 -20.62 -9.40
N PHE A 53 -11.03 -21.77 -9.74
CA PHE A 53 -9.79 -21.82 -10.53
C PHE A 53 -10.03 -21.64 -12.03
N LYS A 54 -11.27 -21.79 -12.49
CA LYS A 54 -11.68 -21.60 -13.89
C LYS A 54 -12.35 -20.25 -14.12
N ASN A 55 -12.98 -19.67 -13.09
CA ASN A 55 -13.73 -18.44 -13.17
C ASN A 55 -13.35 -17.47 -12.04
N ALA A 56 -12.40 -16.58 -12.33
CA ALA A 56 -11.93 -15.57 -11.38
C ALA A 56 -12.99 -14.51 -11.01
N LEU A 57 -14.10 -14.39 -11.75
CA LEU A 57 -15.18 -13.46 -11.39
C LEU A 57 -15.87 -13.87 -10.09
N LEU A 58 -15.82 -15.15 -9.72
CA LEU A 58 -16.37 -15.66 -8.47
C LEU A 58 -15.71 -15.02 -7.24
N TYR A 59 -14.44 -14.59 -7.36
CA TYR A 59 -13.76 -13.83 -6.31
C TYR A 59 -14.46 -12.51 -5.98
N ARG A 60 -15.13 -11.87 -6.95
CA ARG A 60 -15.78 -10.56 -6.76
C ARG A 60 -16.89 -10.57 -5.72
N GLN A 61 -17.51 -11.73 -5.49
CA GLN A 61 -18.58 -11.89 -4.51
C GLN A 61 -18.08 -11.81 -3.06
N SER A 62 -16.77 -11.91 -2.84
CA SER A 62 -16.15 -11.88 -1.51
C SER A 62 -15.39 -10.58 -1.23
N TRP A 63 -15.66 -9.51 -1.98
CA TRP A 63 -15.06 -8.19 -1.76
C TRP A 63 -15.87 -7.38 -0.75
N GLY A 64 -15.19 -6.49 -0.02
CA GLY A 64 -15.80 -5.61 0.99
C GLY A 64 -15.14 -5.65 2.36
N ASP A 65 -14.29 -6.65 2.60
CA ASP A 65 -13.51 -6.74 3.83
C ASP A 65 -12.20 -5.96 3.75
N THR A 66 -11.66 -5.62 4.91
CA THR A 66 -10.28 -5.15 5.05
C THR A 66 -9.37 -6.34 5.35
N TYR A 67 -8.28 -6.48 4.61
CA TYR A 67 -7.31 -7.56 4.76
C TYR A 67 -5.99 -7.01 5.27
N MET A 68 -5.25 -7.78 6.06
CA MET A 68 -3.94 -7.35 6.56
C MET A 68 -2.82 -7.85 5.65
N GLY A 69 -2.03 -6.91 5.13
CA GLY A 69 -0.83 -7.17 4.34
C GLY A 69 0.45 -6.72 5.03
N ILE A 70 1.59 -6.92 4.36
CA ILE A 70 2.90 -6.44 4.82
C ILE A 70 3.03 -4.92 4.68
N THR A 71 2.25 -4.30 3.78
CA THR A 71 2.16 -2.84 3.69
C THR A 71 1.13 -2.23 4.65
N GLY A 72 0.49 -3.06 5.49
CA GLY A 72 -0.58 -2.65 6.40
C GLY A 72 -1.97 -3.09 5.92
N PRO A 73 -3.03 -2.44 6.43
CA PRO A 73 -4.40 -2.74 6.02
C PRO A 73 -4.61 -2.50 4.53
N MET A 74 -5.34 -3.41 3.89
CA MET A 74 -5.75 -3.37 2.50
C MET A 74 -7.27 -3.28 2.45
N SER A 75 -7.77 -2.11 2.10
CA SER A 75 -9.18 -1.86 1.82
C SER A 75 -9.39 -1.64 0.32
N PHE A 76 -10.60 -1.90 -0.14
CA PHE A 76 -10.95 -1.86 -1.56
C PHE A 76 -12.31 -1.20 -1.76
N ASP A 77 -12.49 -0.55 -2.90
CA ASP A 77 -13.80 -0.03 -3.31
C ASP A 77 -14.70 -1.12 -3.92
N SER A 78 -15.93 -0.73 -4.27
CA SER A 78 -16.90 -1.63 -4.91
C SER A 78 -16.46 -2.17 -6.27
N ASN A 79 -15.55 -1.49 -6.96
CA ASN A 79 -14.99 -1.89 -8.24
C ASN A 79 -13.71 -2.71 -8.10
N CYS A 80 -13.38 -3.11 -6.88
CA CYS A 80 -12.23 -3.93 -6.58
C CYS A 80 -10.87 -3.20 -6.71
N TYR A 81 -10.87 -1.87 -6.62
CA TYR A 81 -9.63 -1.08 -6.59
C TYR A 81 -9.13 -0.92 -5.16
N ARG A 82 -7.83 -1.16 -4.96
CA ARG A 82 -7.19 -0.95 -3.66
C ARG A 82 -7.21 0.54 -3.31
N LEU A 83 -7.78 0.86 -2.15
CA LEU A 83 -7.82 2.22 -1.62
C LEU A 83 -6.48 2.52 -0.96
N PRO A 84 -5.72 3.51 -1.46
CA PRO A 84 -4.44 3.84 -0.86
C PRO A 84 -4.64 4.63 0.44
N ILE A 85 -3.68 4.48 1.35
CA ILE A 85 -3.45 5.42 2.44
C ILE A 85 -2.15 6.13 2.07
N THR A 86 -2.23 7.45 1.85
CA THR A 86 -1.06 8.24 1.45
C THR A 86 -0.79 9.35 2.45
N GLN A 87 0.49 9.66 2.63
CA GLN A 87 0.95 10.70 3.53
C GLN A 87 1.61 11.81 2.72
N LEU A 88 1.35 13.06 3.10
CA LEU A 88 2.19 14.16 2.66
C LEU A 88 3.20 14.44 3.75
N ASP A 89 4.45 14.09 3.48
CA ASP A 89 5.57 14.41 4.34
C ASP A 89 6.33 15.62 3.79
N GLY A 90 6.95 16.38 4.68
CA GLY A 90 7.98 17.35 4.32
C GLY A 90 8.99 17.49 5.45
N LEU A 91 9.69 18.61 5.50
CA LEU A 91 10.79 18.83 6.43
C LEU A 91 10.44 19.93 7.42
N ASP A 92 10.63 19.65 8.71
CA ASP A 92 10.53 20.64 9.77
C ASP A 92 11.71 21.63 9.77
N SER A 93 11.68 22.61 10.68
CA SER A 93 12.75 23.63 10.83
C SER A 93 14.16 23.07 11.07
N ASN A 94 14.27 21.82 11.54
CA ASN A 94 15.55 21.15 11.78
C ASN A 94 15.96 20.26 10.59
N GLY A 95 15.20 20.26 9.49
CA GLY A 95 15.41 19.38 8.36
C GLY A 95 14.99 17.92 8.61
N SER A 96 14.19 17.67 9.65
CA SER A 96 13.67 16.33 9.97
C SER A 96 12.35 16.07 9.25
N THR A 97 12.14 14.84 8.79
CA THR A 97 10.90 14.45 8.11
C THR A 97 9.71 14.49 9.08
N GLN A 98 8.64 15.16 8.67
CA GLN A 98 7.39 15.26 9.40
C GLN A 98 6.20 15.04 8.45
N THR A 99 5.24 14.23 8.87
CA THR A 99 3.96 14.07 8.17
C THR A 99 3.05 15.26 8.47
N TYR A 100 2.52 15.90 7.43
CA TYR A 100 1.57 17.01 7.54
C TYR A 100 0.13 16.58 7.35
N PHE A 101 -0.11 15.72 6.36
CA PHE A 101 -1.44 15.20 6.05
C PHE A 101 -1.43 13.69 5.89
N ASN A 102 -2.49 13.06 6.38
CA ASN A 102 -2.87 11.72 5.98
C ASN A 102 -4.10 11.80 5.09
N TYR A 103 -4.09 11.02 4.02
CA TYR A 103 -5.19 10.86 3.09
C TYR A 103 -5.66 9.42 3.15
N SER A 104 -6.93 9.24 3.51
CA SER A 104 -7.61 7.95 3.49
C SER A 104 -8.68 7.97 2.41
N PHE A 105 -8.51 7.17 1.37
CA PHE A 105 -9.42 7.13 0.24
C PHE A 105 -10.65 6.27 0.55
N ILE A 106 -11.81 6.72 0.09
CA ILE A 106 -13.09 6.01 0.17
C ILE A 106 -13.40 5.37 -1.19
N ASN A 107 -13.06 6.07 -2.28
CA ASN A 107 -13.10 5.59 -3.67
C ASN A 107 -12.08 6.39 -4.49
N LEU A 108 -12.05 6.18 -5.82
CA LEU A 108 -11.09 6.85 -6.72
C LEU A 108 -11.19 8.39 -6.73
N SER A 109 -12.35 8.96 -6.38
CA SER A 109 -12.60 10.41 -6.44
C SER A 109 -12.75 11.06 -5.06
N ASN A 110 -13.04 10.28 -4.02
CA ASN A 110 -13.36 10.77 -2.69
C ASN A 110 -12.33 10.28 -1.67
N PHE A 111 -11.83 11.21 -0.86
CA PHE A 111 -10.90 10.92 0.23
C PHE A 111 -11.17 11.83 1.42
N THR A 112 -10.78 11.36 2.59
CA THR A 112 -10.72 12.16 3.82
C THR A 112 -9.27 12.56 4.05
N ARG A 113 -9.03 13.86 4.17
CA ARG A 113 -7.73 14.41 4.59
C ARG A 113 -7.78 14.73 6.07
N THR A 114 -6.86 14.19 6.85
CA THR A 114 -6.62 14.60 8.24
C THR A 114 -5.29 15.33 8.35
N SER A 115 -5.31 16.52 8.93
CA SER A 115 -4.09 17.24 9.31
C SER A 115 -3.62 16.75 10.67
N ILE A 116 -2.31 16.55 10.82
CA ILE A 116 -1.74 16.45 12.16
C ILE A 116 -1.84 17.85 12.79
N PHE A 117 -2.31 17.94 14.04
CA PHE A 117 -2.47 19.22 14.74
C PHE A 117 -1.08 19.88 14.90
N LEU A 118 -0.77 20.80 13.99
CA LEU A 118 0.41 21.64 14.03
C LEU A 118 -0.09 23.09 14.13
N ASN A 119 0.36 23.80 15.16
CA ASN A 119 0.09 25.23 15.27
C ASN A 119 0.72 25.92 14.06
N ASN A 120 -0.06 26.72 13.32
CA ASN A 120 0.38 27.43 12.11
C ASN A 120 1.00 26.50 11.04
N LEU A 121 0.19 25.56 10.54
CA LEU A 121 0.58 24.60 9.50
C LEU A 121 1.27 25.26 8.30
N ASP A 122 0.71 26.37 7.79
CA ASP A 122 1.25 27.08 6.63
C ASP A 122 2.69 27.55 6.91
N GLN A 123 2.91 28.21 8.06
CA GLN A 123 4.23 28.68 8.47
C GLN A 123 5.22 27.53 8.63
N THR A 124 4.77 26.40 9.19
CA THR A 124 5.62 25.24 9.46
C THR A 124 6.03 24.51 8.19
N MET A 125 5.10 24.30 7.25
CA MET A 125 5.34 23.55 6.02
C MET A 125 6.30 24.26 5.07
N PHE A 126 6.24 25.60 5.00
CA PHE A 126 7.08 26.40 4.11
C PHE A 126 8.22 27.13 4.81
N GLN A 127 8.47 26.85 6.10
CA GLN A 127 9.47 27.56 6.90
C GLN A 127 10.86 27.56 6.25
N ASN A 128 11.23 26.45 5.61
CA ASN A 128 12.54 26.26 4.98
C ASN A 128 12.62 26.81 3.55
N TRP A 129 11.52 27.30 2.97
CA TRP A 129 11.44 27.65 1.55
C TRP A 129 11.88 29.10 1.26
N GLY A 130 12.41 29.80 2.27
CA GLY A 130 12.97 31.15 2.13
C GLY A 130 11.97 32.23 1.70
N LYS A 131 10.67 31.90 1.61
CA LYS A 131 9.59 32.83 1.28
C LYS A 131 8.71 33.06 2.51
N THR A 132 8.53 34.32 2.87
CA THR A 132 7.47 34.77 3.76
C THR A 132 6.13 34.46 3.10
N ILE A 133 5.30 33.69 3.79
CA ILE A 133 3.88 33.53 3.46
C ILE A 133 3.24 34.86 3.84
N ALA A 134 2.79 35.61 2.84
CA ALA A 134 2.11 36.90 3.01
C ALA A 134 0.65 36.71 3.41
#